data_AF-A0A135VM48-F1
#
_entry.id   AF-A0A135VM48-F1
#
_cell.length_a   1.000
_cell.length_b   1.000
_cell.length_c   1.000
_cell.angle_alpha   90.00
_cell.angle_beta   90.00
_cell.angle_gamma   90.00
#
_symmetry.space_group_name_H-M   'P 1'
#
loop_
_entity.id
_entity.type
_entity.pdbx_description
1 polymer ?
#
loop_
_entity_poly.entity_id
_entity_poly.type
_entity_poly.pdbx_seq_one_letter_code
_entity_poly.pdbx_strand_id
1 'polypeptide(L)'
;MTLELTVPSISTFMTALAILIIFSIMDVRERRVSNHSMLIGGVIGIFIAVLTGHLIHNLVLHLTAPIFTIVVSYTLFQIGSIGGADLKALIILSIISPGIELALWVDPVFEAIIGGGLEILIMLTFGYAYSKWTRKENGLPQDERRITPLIPFLCLAYVLIQMMAIF
;
A
#
# COMPACT_ATOMS: atom_id res chain seq x y z
N MET A 1 4.36 22.12 2.15
CA MET A 1 4.77 20.91 1.41
C MET A 1 5.84 21.33 0.43
N THR A 2 6.98 20.65 0.46
CA THR A 2 8.12 20.93 -0.44
C THR A 2 8.47 19.64 -1.16
N LEU A 3 8.65 19.73 -2.47
CA LEU A 3 8.99 18.59 -3.31
C LEU A 3 10.39 18.08 -2.95
N GLU A 4 10.52 16.80 -2.60
CA GLU A 4 11.80 16.17 -2.27
C GLU A 4 12.14 15.07 -3.28
N LEU A 5 12.86 15.46 -4.33
CA LEU A 5 13.42 14.52 -5.30
C LEU A 5 14.82 14.11 -4.87
N THR A 6 14.91 13.40 -3.75
CA THR A 6 16.18 12.84 -3.27
C THR A 6 16.38 11.42 -3.80
N VAL A 7 17.63 10.98 -3.93
CA VAL A 7 17.95 9.60 -4.34
C VAL A 7 17.31 8.56 -3.40
N PRO A 8 17.31 8.76 -2.06
CA PRO A 8 16.58 7.89 -1.14
C PRO A 8 15.09 7.77 -1.45
N SER A 9 14.36 8.89 -1.52
CA SER A 9 12.92 8.92 -1.79
C SER A 9 12.54 8.27 -3.13
N ILE A 10 13.32 8.53 -4.18
CA ILE A 10 13.08 7.93 -5.50
C ILE A 10 13.32 6.41 -5.44
N SER A 11 14.35 5.97 -4.73
CA SER A 11 14.70 4.56 -4.62
C SER A 11 13.66 3.75 -3.85
N THR A 12 13.20 4.26 -2.70
CA THR A 12 12.11 3.65 -1.90
C THR A 12 10.80 3.66 -2.68
N PHE A 13 10.48 4.78 -3.35
CA PHE A 13 9.30 4.88 -4.21
C PHE A 13 9.29 3.81 -5.31
N MET A 14 10.36 3.71 -6.09
CA MET A 14 10.48 2.75 -7.19
C MET A 14 10.46 1.31 -6.70
N THR A 15 11.06 1.05 -5.53
CA THR A 15 11.07 -0.28 -4.91
C THR A 15 9.68 -0.70 -4.46
N ALA A 16 8.96 0.17 -3.75
CA ALA A 16 7.58 -0.07 -3.34
C ALA A 16 6.67 -0.28 -4.55
N LEU A 17 6.82 0.55 -5.59
CA LEU A 17 6.07 0.43 -6.83
C LEU A 17 6.33 -0.93 -7.51
N ALA A 18 7.60 -1.34 -7.64
CA ALA A 18 7.95 -2.62 -8.25
C ALA A 18 7.35 -3.81 -7.48
N ILE A 19 7.43 -3.80 -6.14
CA ILE A 19 6.86 -4.84 -5.28
C ILE A 19 5.33 -4.88 -5.43
N LEU A 20 4.65 -3.72 -5.39
CA LEU A 20 3.21 -3.64 -5.56
C LEU A 20 2.74 -4.11 -6.94
N ILE A 21 3.48 -3.79 -8.01
CA ILE A 21 3.19 -4.30 -9.36
C ILE A 21 3.30 -5.83 -9.39
N ILE A 22 4.36 -6.40 -8.81
CA ILE A 22 4.53 -7.87 -8.75
C ILE A 22 3.37 -8.51 -7.99
N PHE A 23 3.02 -7.98 -6.81
CA PHE A 23 1.90 -8.51 -6.02
C PHE A 23 0.55 -8.32 -6.71
N SER A 24 0.34 -7.19 -7.40
CA SER A 24 -0.85 -6.92 -8.19
C SER A 24 -1.02 -7.93 -9.33
N ILE A 25 0.06 -8.25 -10.06
CA ILE A 25 0.03 -9.26 -11.12
C ILE A 25 -0.33 -10.64 -10.55
N MET A 26 0.30 -11.03 -9.43
CA MET A 26 0.00 -12.28 -8.74
C MET A 26 -1.46 -12.34 -8.26
N ASP A 27 -1.95 -11.27 -7.65
CA ASP A 27 -3.31 -11.17 -7.12
C ASP A 27 -4.37 -11.25 -8.23
N VAL A 28 -4.12 -10.62 -9.38
CA VAL A 28 -5.04 -10.71 -10.54
C VAL A 28 -5.00 -12.10 -11.17
N ARG A 29 -3.81 -12.67 -11.37
CA ARG A 29 -3.62 -13.93 -12.11
C ARG A 29 -3.96 -15.17 -11.29
N GLU A 30 -3.49 -15.22 -10.05
CA GLU A 30 -3.56 -16.41 -9.19
C GLU A 30 -4.60 -16.25 -8.07
N ARG A 31 -5.19 -15.05 -7.89
CA ARG A 31 -6.11 -14.71 -6.79
C ARG A 31 -5.52 -14.92 -5.40
N ARG A 32 -4.19 -15.02 -5.34
CA ARG A 32 -3.40 -15.34 -4.15
C ARG A 32 -2.02 -14.72 -4.32
N VAL A 33 -1.49 -14.18 -3.23
CA VAL A 33 -0.07 -13.81 -3.13
C VAL A 33 0.57 -14.70 -2.08
N SER A 34 1.66 -15.38 -2.45
CA SER A 34 2.32 -16.31 -1.53
C SER A 34 3.01 -15.56 -0.38
N ASN A 35 2.97 -16.14 0.82
CA ASN A 35 3.69 -15.58 1.97
C ASN A 35 5.20 -15.46 1.72
N HIS A 36 5.77 -16.37 0.94
CA HIS A 36 7.18 -16.35 0.56
C HIS A 36 7.49 -15.14 -0.33
N SER A 37 6.66 -14.86 -1.33
CA SER A 37 6.80 -13.68 -2.20
C SER A 37 6.69 -12.38 -1.40
N MET A 38 5.75 -12.33 -0.44
CA MET A 38 5.58 -11.19 0.46
C MET A 38 6.80 -10.99 1.36
N LEU A 39 7.33 -12.06 1.94
CA LEU A 39 8.53 -12.00 2.78
C LEU A 39 9.74 -11.52 1.99
N ILE A 40 9.97 -12.07 0.79
CA ILE A 40 11.08 -11.67 -0.08
C ILE A 40 10.96 -10.20 -0.46
N GLY A 41 9.78 -9.76 -0.92
CA GLY A 41 9.54 -8.36 -1.25
C GLY A 41 9.76 -7.43 -0.06
N GLY A 42 9.22 -7.78 1.11
CA GLY A 42 9.41 -7.02 2.34
C GLY A 42 10.89 -6.90 2.74
N VAL A 43 11.65 -8.00 2.72
CA VAL A 43 13.08 -8.00 3.05
C VAL A 43 13.87 -7.15 2.05
N ILE A 44 13.62 -7.28 0.75
CA ILE A 44 14.29 -6.46 -0.29
C ILE A 44 13.99 -4.98 -0.06
N GLY A 45 12.73 -4.62 0.19
CA GLY A 45 12.34 -3.23 0.39
C GLY A 45 12.94 -2.62 1.64
N ILE A 46 12.92 -3.35 2.77
CA ILE A 46 13.58 -2.90 4.02
C ILE A 46 15.09 -2.73 3.79
N PHE A 47 15.73 -3.68 3.11
CA PHE A 47 17.15 -3.60 2.81
C PHE A 47 17.50 -2.36 2.00
N ILE A 48 16.70 -2.03 0.97
CA ILE A 48 16.87 -0.81 0.17
C ILE A 48 16.65 0.44 1.02
N ALA A 49 15.58 0.51 1.81
CA ALA A 49 15.29 1.66 2.68
C ALA A 49 16.40 1.93 3.72
N VAL A 50 17.06 0.87 4.19
CA VAL A 50 18.23 0.99 5.09
C VAL A 50 19.48 1.43 4.32
N LEU A 51 19.76 0.83 3.16
CA LEU A 51 20.94 1.17 2.35
C LEU A 51 20.94 2.61 1.84
N THR A 52 19.76 3.14 1.49
CA THR A 52 19.63 4.53 1.06
C THR A 52 19.65 5.52 2.22
N GLY A 53 19.61 5.04 3.46
CA GLY A 53 19.51 5.85 4.67
C GLY A 53 18.13 6.48 4.87
N HIS A 54 17.13 6.20 4.03
CA HIS A 54 15.78 6.77 4.11
C HIS A 54 15.15 6.52 5.49
N LEU A 55 15.31 5.29 5.99
CA LEU A 55 14.78 4.89 7.29
C LEU A 55 15.33 5.74 8.44
N ILE A 56 16.61 6.09 8.39
CA ILE A 56 17.28 6.84 9.46
C ILE A 56 16.89 8.33 9.39
N HIS A 57 16.80 8.90 8.18
CA HIS A 57 16.44 10.30 8.00
C HIS A 57 14.97 10.56 8.37
N ASN A 58 14.09 9.61 8.07
CA ASN A 58 12.64 9.72 8.29
C ASN A 58 12.16 8.78 9.42
N LEU A 59 12.95 8.63 10.48
CA LEU A 59 12.71 7.63 11.53
C LEU A 59 11.32 7.74 12.17
N VAL A 60 10.87 8.97 12.45
CA VAL A 60 9.54 9.19 13.05
C VAL A 60 8.44 8.68 12.12
N LEU A 61 8.53 9.00 10.83
CA LEU A 61 7.58 8.59 9.80
C LEU A 61 7.57 7.05 9.63
N HIS A 62 8.76 6.43 9.59
CA HIS A 62 8.93 4.97 9.54
C HIS A 62 8.47 4.23 10.82
N LEU A 63 8.24 4.92 11.93
CA LEU A 63 7.66 4.33 13.13
C LEU A 63 6.14 4.54 13.17
N THR A 64 5.68 5.76 12.86
CA THR A 64 4.26 6.13 12.96
C THR A 64 3.43 5.44 11.88
N ALA A 65 3.90 5.39 10.64
CA ALA A 65 3.15 4.81 9.53
C ALA A 65 2.91 3.30 9.71
N PRO A 66 3.90 2.45 10.06
CA PRO A 66 3.62 1.04 10.34
C PRO A 66 2.68 0.83 11.52
N ILE A 67 2.84 1.57 12.61
CA ILE A 67 1.97 1.43 13.79
C ILE A 67 0.52 1.76 13.41
N PHE A 68 0.30 2.90 12.76
CA PHE A 68 -1.01 3.32 12.29
C PHE A 68 -1.61 2.28 11.33
N THR A 69 -0.85 1.92 10.30
CA THR A 69 -1.29 0.98 9.26
C THR A 69 -1.60 -0.38 9.86
N ILE A 70 -0.77 -0.93 10.75
CA ILE A 70 -1.04 -2.20 11.45
C ILE A 70 -2.37 -2.12 12.20
N VAL A 71 -2.59 -1.08 13.00
CA VAL A 71 -3.83 -0.94 13.80
C VAL A 71 -5.06 -0.90 12.90
N VAL A 72 -5.04 -0.06 11.86
CA VAL A 72 -6.19 0.10 10.96
C VAL A 72 -6.41 -1.16 10.12
N SER A 73 -5.37 -1.64 9.44
CA SER A 73 -5.48 -2.81 8.56
C SER A 73 -5.83 -4.09 9.33
N TYR A 74 -5.30 -4.28 10.54
CA TYR A 74 -5.68 -5.41 11.38
C TYR A 74 -7.15 -5.34 11.80
N THR A 75 -7.64 -4.15 12.14
CA THR A 75 -9.07 -3.94 12.44
C THR A 75 -9.93 -4.28 11.22
N LEU A 76 -9.55 -3.79 10.04
CA LEU A 76 -10.23 -4.10 8.77
C LEU A 76 -10.21 -5.59 8.42
N PHE A 77 -9.11 -6.28 8.74
CA PHE A 77 -8.97 -7.72 8.56
C PHE A 77 -9.91 -8.49 9.49
N GLN A 78 -10.01 -8.09 10.77
CA GLN A 78 -10.88 -8.74 11.75
C GLN A 78 -12.37 -8.60 11.41
N ILE A 79 -12.79 -7.45 10.86
CA ILE A 79 -14.17 -7.26 10.38
C ILE A 79 -14.43 -7.91 8.99
N GLY A 80 -13.41 -8.52 8.38
CA GLY A 80 -13.50 -9.20 7.09
C GLY A 80 -13.59 -8.28 5.87
N SER A 81 -13.23 -7.00 6.00
CA SER A 81 -13.22 -6.05 4.88
C SER A 81 -12.03 -6.23 3.93
N ILE A 82 -10.91 -6.75 4.43
CA ILE A 82 -9.71 -7.04 3.64
C ILE A 82 -9.21 -8.46 3.90
N GLY A 83 -8.48 -9.04 2.94
CA GLY A 83 -7.85 -10.34 3.09
C GLY A 83 -6.51 -10.29 3.82
N GLY A 84 -6.01 -11.47 4.20
CA GLY A 84 -4.71 -11.57 4.87
C GLY A 84 -3.51 -11.20 3.98
N ALA A 85 -3.65 -11.31 2.66
CA ALA A 85 -2.65 -10.83 1.71
C ALA A 85 -2.62 -9.28 1.70
N ASP A 86 -3.78 -8.65 1.62
CA ASP A 86 -3.92 -7.18 1.60
C ASP A 86 -3.36 -6.54 2.87
N LEU A 87 -3.67 -7.12 4.05
CA LEU A 87 -3.11 -6.74 5.33
C LEU A 87 -1.57 -6.71 5.29
N LYS A 88 -0.95 -7.79 4.81
CA LYS A 88 0.51 -7.89 4.74
C LYS A 88 1.10 -6.93 3.73
N ALA A 89 0.44 -6.71 2.58
CA ALA A 89 0.87 -5.75 1.58
C ALA A 89 0.87 -4.33 2.15
N LEU A 90 -0.17 -3.93 2.89
CA LEU A 90 -0.24 -2.64 3.57
C LEU A 90 0.88 -2.46 4.60
N ILE A 91 1.13 -3.48 5.42
CA ILE A 91 2.22 -3.45 6.42
C ILE A 91 3.57 -3.31 5.71
N ILE A 92 3.84 -4.12 4.69
CA ILE A 92 5.08 -4.08 3.92
C ILE A 92 5.26 -2.68 3.29
N LEU A 93 4.23 -2.14 2.66
CA LEU A 93 4.26 -0.82 2.04
C LEU A 93 4.58 0.27 3.07
N SER A 94 3.88 0.27 4.20
CA SER A 94 4.08 1.26 5.28
C SER A 94 5.48 1.25 5.89
N ILE A 95 6.22 0.15 5.77
CA ILE A 95 7.60 0.04 6.27
C ILE A 95 8.59 0.54 5.22
N ILE A 96 8.39 0.16 3.95
CA ILE A 96 9.33 0.46 2.85
C ILE A 96 9.22 1.92 2.42
N SER A 97 7.99 2.42 2.34
CA SER A 97 7.64 3.69 1.74
C SER A 97 6.53 4.35 2.59
N PRO A 98 6.85 4.81 3.81
CA PRO A 98 5.84 5.34 4.72
C PRO A 98 5.31 6.70 4.23
N GLY A 99 4.02 6.79 3.94
CA GLY A 99 3.37 8.08 3.65
C GLY A 99 3.67 8.60 2.24
N ILE A 100 4.14 9.84 2.13
CA ILE A 100 4.27 10.55 0.85
C ILE A 100 5.75 10.73 0.52
N GLU A 101 6.33 9.81 -0.23
CA GLU A 101 7.76 9.79 -0.54
C GLU A 101 8.24 11.01 -1.34
N LEU A 102 7.42 11.51 -2.27
CA LEU A 102 7.83 12.56 -3.20
C LEU A 102 7.68 13.97 -2.64
N ALA A 103 7.17 14.12 -1.41
CA ALA A 103 6.98 15.43 -0.80
C ALA A 103 7.09 15.41 0.72
N LEU A 104 7.83 16.36 1.27
CA LEU A 104 7.92 16.53 2.71
C LEU A 104 6.76 17.35 3.28
N TRP A 105 6.20 16.81 4.35
CA TRP A 105 5.30 17.52 5.24
C TRP A 105 6.02 17.95 6.51
N VAL A 106 5.52 19.03 7.13
CA VAL A 106 6.13 19.58 8.35
C VAL A 106 5.93 18.64 9.54
N ASP A 107 4.81 17.89 9.54
CA ASP A 107 4.46 16.95 10.60
C ASP A 107 4.45 15.51 10.05
N PRO A 108 5.47 14.68 10.39
CA PRO A 108 5.57 13.31 9.91
C PRO A 108 4.48 12.39 10.50
N VAL A 109 3.90 12.73 11.65
CA VAL A 109 2.79 11.95 12.23
C VAL A 109 1.53 12.17 11.39
N PHE A 110 1.25 13.44 11.07
CA PHE A 110 0.10 13.78 10.23
C PHE A 110 0.23 13.18 8.83
N GLU A 111 1.43 13.24 8.26
CA GLU A 111 1.73 12.63 6.95
C GLU A 111 1.47 11.12 6.96
N ALA A 112 1.94 10.39 7.96
CA ALA A 112 1.70 8.95 8.10
C ALA A 112 0.20 8.60 8.11
N ILE A 113 -0.59 9.35 8.89
CA ILE A 113 -2.03 9.11 9.05
C ILE A 113 -2.77 9.42 7.75
N ILE A 114 -2.47 10.56 7.11
CA ILE A 114 -3.12 10.96 5.88
C ILE A 114 -2.70 10.06 4.72
N GLY A 115 -1.41 9.79 4.56
CA GLY A 115 -0.89 8.92 3.50
C GLY A 115 -1.47 7.52 3.60
N GLY A 116 -1.24 6.82 4.71
CA GLY A 116 -1.75 5.45 4.90
C GLY A 116 -3.28 5.38 4.94
N GLY A 117 -3.93 6.39 5.52
CA GLY A 117 -5.39 6.44 5.58
C GLY A 117 -6.02 6.62 4.20
N LEU A 118 -5.46 7.50 3.37
CA LEU A 118 -5.92 7.75 2.02
C LEU A 118 -5.63 6.54 1.11
N GLU A 119 -4.49 5.87 1.27
CA GLU A 119 -4.17 4.62 0.56
C GLU A 119 -5.24 3.55 0.80
N ILE A 120 -5.56 3.30 2.07
CA ILE A 120 -6.58 2.32 2.47
C ILE A 120 -7.96 2.75 1.96
N LEU A 121 -8.32 4.03 2.07
CA LEU A 121 -9.60 4.55 1.61
C LEU A 121 -9.78 4.36 0.10
N ILE A 122 -8.77 4.74 -0.70
CA ILE A 122 -8.79 4.59 -2.16
C ILE A 122 -8.85 3.10 -2.53
N MET A 123 -8.00 2.26 -1.90
CA MET A 123 -8.01 0.81 -2.14
C MET A 123 -9.41 0.20 -1.92
N LEU A 124 -10.05 0.52 -0.79
CA LEU A 124 -11.38 -0.01 -0.45
C LEU A 124 -12.48 0.54 -1.35
N THR A 125 -12.46 1.84 -1.65
CA THR A 125 -13.51 2.48 -2.48
C THR A 125 -13.47 1.95 -3.92
N PHE A 126 -12.29 1.86 -4.54
CA PHE A 126 -12.15 1.30 -5.87
C PHE A 126 -12.41 -0.22 -5.90
N GLY A 127 -11.93 -0.96 -4.89
CA GLY A 127 -12.24 -2.39 -4.75
C GLY A 127 -13.74 -2.65 -4.64
N TYR A 128 -14.45 -1.86 -3.85
CA TYR A 128 -15.90 -1.94 -3.71
C TYR A 128 -16.63 -1.57 -5.01
N ALA A 129 -16.25 -0.47 -5.66
CA ALA A 129 -16.83 -0.03 -6.92
C ALA A 129 -16.67 -1.09 -8.02
N TYR A 130 -15.46 -1.67 -8.14
CA TYR A 130 -15.17 -2.77 -9.06
C TYR A 130 -16.03 -4.00 -8.75
N SER A 131 -16.07 -4.44 -7.49
CA SER A 131 -16.88 -5.58 -7.08
C SER A 131 -18.37 -5.39 -7.42
N LYS A 132 -18.90 -4.19 -7.16
CA LYS A 132 -20.30 -3.84 -7.47
C LYS A 132 -20.57 -3.82 -8.98
N TRP A 133 -19.67 -3.24 -9.77
CA TRP A 133 -19.81 -3.18 -11.22
C TRP A 133 -19.74 -4.59 -11.83
N THR A 134 -18.72 -5.38 -11.49
CA THR A 134 -18.56 -6.75 -12.01
C THR A 134 -19.76 -7.64 -11.67
N ARG A 135 -20.38 -7.47 -10.49
CA ARG A 135 -21.60 -8.20 -10.11
C ARG A 135 -22.81 -7.79 -10.95
N LYS A 136 -22.99 -6.48 -11.17
CA LYS A 136 -24.10 -5.96 -11.98
C LYS A 136 -24.04 -6.45 -13.42
N GLU A 137 -22.84 -6.50 -14.00
CA GLU A 137 -22.64 -6.83 -15.41
C GLU A 137 -22.77 -8.34 -15.71
N ASN A 138 -22.32 -9.20 -14.79
CA ASN A 138 -22.33 -10.65 -15.01
C ASN A 138 -23.59 -11.37 -14.51
N GLY A 139 -24.57 -10.67 -13.92
CA GLY A 139 -25.81 -11.28 -13.42
C GLY A 139 -25.58 -12.38 -12.36
N LEU A 140 -24.43 -12.37 -11.70
CA LEU A 140 -23.99 -13.45 -10.81
C LEU A 140 -24.84 -13.51 -9.53
N PRO A 141 -25.26 -14.71 -9.07
CA PRO A 141 -25.91 -14.89 -7.77
C PRO A 141 -25.02 -14.37 -6.63
N GLN A 142 -25.63 -13.84 -5.57
CA GLN A 142 -24.91 -13.27 -4.41
C GLN A 142 -23.96 -14.25 -3.70
N ASP A 143 -24.10 -15.57 -3.94
CA ASP A 143 -23.38 -16.63 -3.24
C ASP A 143 -22.01 -17.00 -3.82
N GLU A 144 -21.67 -16.61 -5.05
CA GLU A 144 -20.31 -16.82 -5.55
C GLU A 144 -19.36 -15.77 -4.96
N ARG A 145 -18.71 -16.13 -3.84
CA ARG A 145 -17.63 -15.35 -3.21
C ARG A 145 -16.39 -15.28 -4.12
N ARG A 146 -16.46 -14.52 -5.21
CA ARG A 146 -15.26 -14.08 -5.92
C ARG A 146 -14.51 -13.08 -5.03
N ILE A 147 -13.31 -13.47 -4.63
CA ILE A 147 -12.39 -12.61 -3.90
C ILE A 147 -11.99 -11.47 -4.84
N THR A 148 -12.24 -10.23 -4.40
CA THR A 148 -11.87 -9.04 -5.16
C THR A 148 -10.36 -8.81 -5.00
N PRO A 149 -9.60 -8.63 -6.09
CA PRO A 149 -8.17 -8.38 -5.97
C PRO A 149 -7.96 -6.96 -5.49
N LEU A 150 -7.57 -6.75 -4.22
CA LEU A 150 -7.44 -5.42 -3.62
C LEU A 150 -6.05 -4.81 -3.87
N ILE A 151 -5.02 -5.64 -4.03
CA ILE A 151 -3.64 -5.18 -4.22
C ILE A 151 -3.45 -4.31 -5.48
N PRO A 152 -4.10 -4.57 -6.63
CA PRO A 152 -4.07 -3.64 -7.76
C PRO A 152 -4.61 -2.25 -7.43
N PHE A 153 -5.65 -2.18 -6.60
CA PHE A 153 -6.21 -0.91 -6.15
C PHE A 153 -5.32 -0.22 -5.12
N LEU A 154 -4.61 -0.99 -4.28
CA LEU A 154 -3.56 -0.45 -3.42
C LEU A 154 -2.41 0.15 -4.24
N CYS A 155 -1.96 -0.56 -5.29
CA CYS A 155 -0.95 -0.04 -6.21
C CYS A 155 -1.40 1.25 -6.89
N LEU A 156 -2.65 1.31 -7.33
CA LEU A 156 -3.24 2.52 -7.90
C LEU A 156 -3.29 3.65 -6.87
N ALA A 157 -3.76 3.36 -5.65
CA ALA A 157 -3.85 4.33 -4.57
C ALA A 157 -2.49 4.94 -4.25
N TYR A 158 -1.47 4.10 -4.11
CA TYR A 158 -0.10 4.51 -3.89
C TYR A 158 0.37 5.47 -4.99
N VAL A 159 0.26 5.10 -6.27
CA VAL A 159 0.67 5.96 -7.39
C VAL A 159 -0.11 7.28 -7.40
N LEU A 160 -1.42 7.26 -7.20
CA LEU A 160 -2.24 8.47 -7.20
C LEU A 160 -1.82 9.44 -6.10
N ILE A 161 -1.55 8.94 -4.89
CA ILE A 161 -1.14 9.78 -3.76
C ILE A 161 0.22 10.40 -4.02
N GLN A 162 1.19 9.63 -4.53
CA GLN A 162 2.51 10.17 -4.89
C GLN A 162 2.43 11.19 -6.04
N MET A 163 1.54 10.98 -7.01
CA MET A 163 1.33 11.95 -8.09
C MET A 163 0.64 13.23 -7.60
N MET A 164 -0.36 13.12 -6.73
CA MET A 164 -0.97 14.28 -6.08
C MET A 164 0.04 15.07 -5.25
N ALA A 165 1.09 14.41 -4.77
CA ALA A 165 2.14 15.06 -4.01
C ALA A 165 3.10 15.90 -4.87
N ILE A 166 3.09 15.73 -6.18
CA ILE A 166 3.96 16.46 -7.11
C ILE A 166 3.34 17.80 -7.54
N PHE A 167 2.01 17.93 -7.46
CA PHE A 167 1.25 19.10 -7.92
C PHE A 167 0.78 19.99 -6.76
#